data_AF-A0A811NZP1-F1
#
_entry.id   AF-A0A811NZP1-F1
#
_cell.length_a   1.000
_cell.length_b   1.000
_cell.length_c   1.000
_cell.angle_alpha   90.00
_cell.angle_beta   90.00
_cell.angle_gamma   90.00
#
_symmetry.space_group_name_H-M   'P 1'
#
loop_
_entity.id
_entity.type
_entity.pdbx_description
1 polymer ?
#
loop_
_entity_poly.entity_id
_entity_poly.type
_entity_poly.pdbx_seq_one_letter_code
_entity_poly.pdbx_strand_id
1 'polypeptide(L)'
;MSSEELRASFSDLVIYVWIGCNTTKFGHLYAAATTRPDNRVSVTSVLGGTSDNTGSSMARRLVLKTGLNIVLACNIPKDSPILEAAAERKLVEKLKGLGYIKTAAAEANTSTARFGLH
;
A
#
# COMPACT_ATOMS: atom_id res chain seq x y z
N MET A 1 17.17 -0.78 19.79
CA MET A 1 16.81 -0.47 18.39
C MET A 1 15.92 0.75 18.41
N SER A 2 16.40 1.87 17.85
CA SER A 2 15.65 3.13 17.82
C SER A 2 14.42 3.02 16.90
N SER A 3 13.43 3.90 17.09
CA SER A 3 12.26 3.98 16.20
C SER A 3 12.68 4.19 14.73
N GLU A 4 13.79 4.89 14.50
CA GLU A 4 14.35 5.11 13.16
C GLU A 4 15.00 3.86 12.58
N GLU A 5 15.70 3.04 13.38
CA GLU A 5 16.27 1.76 12.95
C GLU A 5 15.19 0.72 12.64
N LEU A 6 14.14 0.66 13.45
CA LEU A 6 12.97 -0.18 13.16
C LEU A 6 12.29 0.28 11.87
N ARG A 7 12.08 1.59 11.68
CA ARG A 7 11.51 2.13 10.44
C ARG A 7 12.43 1.91 9.24
N ALA A 8 13.75 1.99 9.41
CA ALA A 8 14.74 1.71 8.38
C ALA A 8 14.68 0.23 7.96
N SER A 9 14.61 -0.67 8.93
CA SER A 9 14.44 -2.11 8.73
C SER A 9 13.10 -2.47 8.06
N PHE A 10 12.03 -1.72 8.32
CA PHE A 10 10.76 -1.87 7.60
C PHE A 10 10.78 -1.24 6.21
N SER A 11 11.62 -0.24 5.90
CA SER A 11 11.74 0.31 4.54
C SER A 11 12.40 -0.64 3.54
N ASP A 12 13.09 -1.68 4.01
CA ASP A 12 13.62 -2.75 3.16
C ASP A 12 12.53 -3.75 2.74
N LEU A 13 11.35 -3.70 3.37
CA LEU A 13 10.24 -4.57 3.02
C LEU A 13 9.45 -3.99 1.83
N VAL A 14 9.40 -4.78 0.76
CA VAL A 14 8.61 -4.49 -0.45
C VAL A 14 7.45 -5.48 -0.55
N ILE A 15 6.23 -4.97 -0.75
CA ILE A 15 5.07 -5.81 -1.03
C ILE A 15 4.86 -5.89 -2.54
N TYR A 16 4.91 -7.12 -3.06
CA TYR A 16 4.54 -7.43 -4.43
C TYR A 16 3.07 -7.87 -4.47
N VAL A 17 2.27 -7.21 -5.30
CA VAL A 17 0.85 -7.49 -5.44
C VAL A 17 0.53 -7.72 -6.92
N TRP A 18 -0.23 -8.77 -7.20
CA TRP A 18 -0.82 -8.99 -8.51
C TRP A 18 -2.33 -9.16 -8.38
N ILE A 19 -3.06 -8.36 -9.13
CA ILE A 19 -4.52 -8.39 -9.22
C ILE A 19 -4.88 -8.65 -10.67
N GLY A 20 -5.64 -9.70 -10.92
CA GLY A 20 -6.11 -10.05 -12.27
C GLY A 20 -7.58 -10.47 -12.25
N CYS A 21 -8.28 -10.18 -13.35
CA CYS A 21 -9.61 -10.73 -13.63
C CYS A 21 -9.63 -11.30 -15.05
N ASN A 22 -9.70 -12.64 -15.15
CA ASN A 22 -9.88 -13.40 -16.40
C ASN A 22 -8.88 -13.09 -17.54
N THR A 23 -7.75 -12.47 -17.24
CA THR A 23 -6.71 -12.11 -18.22
C THR A 23 -5.36 -12.69 -17.81
N THR A 24 -4.70 -13.34 -18.75
CA THR A 24 -3.35 -13.93 -18.59
C THR A 24 -2.24 -12.93 -18.92
N LYS A 25 -2.58 -11.68 -19.29
CA LYS A 25 -1.60 -10.68 -19.71
C LYS A 25 -1.02 -9.95 -18.51
N PHE A 26 0.29 -9.89 -18.43
CA PHE A 26 1.03 -9.02 -17.51
C PHE A 26 1.19 -7.66 -18.18
N GLY A 27 0.26 -6.73 -17.96
CA GLY A 27 0.14 -5.51 -18.79
C GLY A 27 0.49 -4.21 -18.10
N HIS A 28 0.15 -4.07 -16.82
CA HIS A 28 0.23 -2.81 -16.10
C HIS A 28 0.86 -2.99 -14.73
N LEU A 29 2.13 -2.61 -14.61
CA LEU A 29 2.91 -2.71 -13.38
C LEU A 29 3.27 -1.31 -12.85
N TYR A 30 3.01 -1.07 -11.57
CA TYR A 30 3.28 0.19 -10.89
C TYR A 30 4.21 -0.04 -9.70
N ALA A 31 5.21 0.81 -9.54
CA ALA A 31 6.00 0.88 -8.31
C ALA A 31 5.64 2.18 -7.58
N ALA A 32 5.41 2.07 -6.27
CA ALA A 32 5.05 3.20 -5.43
C ALA A 32 5.88 3.17 -4.13
N ALA A 33 6.38 4.35 -3.73
CA ALA A 33 7.21 4.51 -2.55
C ALA A 33 6.99 5.88 -1.90
N THR A 34 7.18 5.97 -0.58
CA THR A 34 7.25 7.25 0.11
C THR A 34 8.63 7.87 -0.11
N THR A 35 8.67 9.11 -0.61
CA THR A 35 9.90 9.90 -0.72
C THR A 35 10.02 10.78 0.51
N ARG A 36 11.06 10.56 1.30
CA ARG A 36 11.46 11.46 2.41
C ARG A 36 12.20 12.68 1.83
N PRO A 37 12.14 13.86 2.46
CA PRO A 37 11.49 14.16 3.74
C PRO A 37 9.98 14.50 3.67
N ASP A 38 9.42 14.79 2.48
CA ASP A 38 8.07 15.37 2.33
C ASP A 38 6.89 14.37 2.48
N ASN A 39 7.18 13.11 2.83
CA ASN A 39 6.20 12.01 2.95
C ASN A 39 5.28 11.84 1.72
N ARG A 40 5.71 12.37 0.58
CA ARG A 40 4.99 12.29 -0.69
C ARG A 40 5.14 10.88 -1.23
N VAL A 41 4.05 10.34 -1.77
CA VAL A 41 4.12 9.05 -2.47
C VAL A 41 4.38 9.31 -3.94
N SER A 42 5.52 8.80 -4.42
CA SER A 42 5.85 8.76 -5.83
C SER A 42 5.37 7.44 -6.40
N VAL A 43 4.74 7.48 -7.57
CA VAL A 43 4.27 6.30 -8.30
C VAL A 43 4.82 6.37 -9.71
N THR A 44 5.35 5.27 -10.20
CA THR A 44 5.82 5.14 -11.58
C THR A 44 5.24 3.87 -12.21
N SER A 45 4.93 3.95 -13.50
CA SER A 45 4.64 2.75 -14.31
C SER A 45 5.96 2.11 -14.71
N VAL A 46 6.15 0.85 -14.35
CA VAL A 46 7.37 0.08 -14.63
C VAL A 46 7.24 -0.68 -15.95
N LEU A 47 6.06 -1.25 -16.19
CA LEU A 47 5.78 -2.02 -17.39
C LEU A 47 4.36 -1.74 -17.83
N GLY A 48 4.23 -0.85 -18.82
CA GLY A 48 2.96 -0.44 -19.41
C GLY A 48 2.05 0.32 -18.43
N GLY A 49 1.22 1.20 -18.98
CA GLY A 49 0.26 1.98 -18.23
C GLY A 49 0.55 3.48 -18.25
N THR A 50 -0.52 4.26 -18.22
CA THR A 50 -0.54 5.71 -18.16
C THR A 50 -0.59 6.19 -16.70
N SER A 51 -0.34 7.46 -16.38
CA SER A 51 -0.38 7.94 -14.98
C SER A 51 -1.81 8.02 -14.40
N ASP A 52 -2.82 8.05 -15.26
CA ASP A 52 -4.25 8.29 -14.99
C ASP A 52 -5.09 7.02 -14.78
N ASN A 53 -4.47 5.85 -14.63
CA ASN A 53 -5.22 4.60 -14.43
C ASN A 53 -5.45 4.27 -12.94
N THR A 54 -6.47 3.47 -12.66
CA THR A 54 -6.82 3.02 -11.31
C THR A 54 -5.66 2.35 -10.58
N GLY A 55 -4.78 1.65 -11.30
CA GLY A 55 -3.61 0.98 -10.75
C GLY A 55 -2.64 1.92 -10.04
N SER A 56 -2.30 3.06 -10.65
CA SER A 56 -1.40 4.06 -10.05
C SER A 56 -1.97 4.63 -8.75
N SER A 57 -3.28 4.94 -8.75
CA SER A 57 -3.99 5.47 -7.60
C SER A 57 -4.12 4.44 -6.48
N MET A 58 -4.34 3.17 -6.81
CA MET A 58 -4.39 2.07 -5.86
C MET A 58 -3.02 1.85 -5.21
N ALA A 59 -1.95 1.78 -5.99
CA ALA A 59 -0.58 1.67 -5.48
C ALA A 59 -0.26 2.79 -4.50
N ARG A 60 -0.63 4.04 -4.85
CA ARG A 60 -0.47 5.20 -3.97
C ARG A 60 -1.18 5.04 -2.62
N ARG A 61 -2.45 4.63 -2.64
CA ARG A 61 -3.25 4.45 -1.41
C ARG A 61 -2.69 3.33 -0.53
N LEU A 62 -2.21 2.24 -1.12
CA LEU A 62 -1.65 1.13 -0.38
C LEU A 62 -0.34 1.52 0.32
N VAL A 63 0.53 2.30 -0.33
CA VAL A 63 1.75 2.84 0.30
C VAL A 63 1.40 3.73 1.48
N LEU A 64 0.40 4.61 1.34
CA LEU A 64 -0.06 5.46 2.45
C LEU A 64 -0.65 4.64 3.62
N LYS A 65 -1.31 3.53 3.35
CA LYS A 65 -1.93 2.66 4.38
C LYS A 65 -0.93 1.77 5.10
N THR A 66 0.10 1.31 4.40
CA THR A 66 1.08 0.34 4.93
C THR A 66 2.36 1.01 5.42
N GLY A 67 2.71 2.17 4.87
CA GLY A 67 4.02 2.79 5.05
C GLY A 67 5.16 2.05 4.33
N LEU A 68 4.83 1.06 3.50
CA LEU A 68 5.79 0.18 2.81
C LEU A 68 5.85 0.50 1.32
N ASN A 69 6.97 0.14 0.69
CA ASN A 69 7.12 0.23 -0.76
C ASN A 69 6.32 -0.88 -1.43
N ILE A 70 5.64 -0.57 -2.53
CA ILE A 70 4.70 -1.50 -3.18
C ILE A 70 4.97 -1.57 -4.67
N VAL A 71 4.99 -2.80 -5.19
CA VAL A 71 4.98 -3.10 -6.61
C VAL A 71 3.65 -3.80 -6.93
N LEU A 72 2.79 -3.14 -7.69
CA LEU A 72 1.42 -3.58 -7.98
C LEU A 72 1.24 -3.83 -9.48
N ALA A 73 0.88 -5.04 -9.86
CA ALA A 73 0.30 -5.33 -11.16
C ALA A 73 -1.23 -5.33 -11.05
N CYS A 74 -1.92 -4.47 -11.81
CA CYS A 74 -3.38 -4.39 -11.80
C CYS A 74 -3.95 -4.62 -13.20
N ASN A 75 -4.54 -5.79 -13.39
CA ASN A 75 -5.04 -6.31 -14.66
C ASN A 75 -6.55 -6.60 -14.57
N ILE A 76 -7.30 -5.62 -14.09
CA ILE A 76 -8.78 -5.63 -14.03
C ILE A 76 -9.31 -4.81 -15.22
N PRO A 77 -10.43 -5.23 -15.85
CA PRO A 77 -11.10 -4.42 -16.88
C PRO A 77 -11.58 -3.06 -16.33
N LYS A 78 -11.25 -1.97 -17.04
CA LYS A 78 -11.60 -0.59 -16.66
C LYS A 78 -13.10 -0.31 -16.66
N ASP A 79 -13.88 -1.12 -17.35
CA ASP A 79 -15.32 -0.96 -17.49
C ASP A 79 -16.09 -1.36 -16.22
N SER A 80 -15.40 -1.82 -15.17
CA SER A 80 -16.01 -2.20 -13.89
C SER A 80 -15.30 -1.58 -12.68
N PRO A 81 -15.58 -0.30 -12.38
CA PRO A 81 -15.06 0.36 -11.17
C PRO A 81 -15.41 -0.36 -9.87
N ILE A 82 -16.55 -1.06 -9.85
CA ILE A 82 -16.99 -1.88 -8.70
C ILE A 82 -16.02 -3.03 -8.45
N LEU A 83 -15.51 -3.67 -9.51
CA LEU A 83 -14.58 -4.78 -9.40
C LEU A 83 -13.19 -4.32 -8.91
N GLU A 84 -12.73 -3.16 -9.38
CA GLU A 84 -11.49 -2.53 -8.91
C GLU A 84 -11.57 -2.21 -7.40
N ALA A 85 -12.67 -1.59 -6.98
CA ALA A 85 -12.91 -1.27 -5.58
C ALA A 85 -13.03 -2.52 -4.69
N ALA A 86 -13.70 -3.57 -5.18
CA ALA A 86 -13.81 -4.84 -4.46
C ALA A 86 -12.45 -5.53 -4.29
N ALA A 87 -11.62 -5.51 -5.34
CA ALA A 87 -10.27 -6.07 -5.29
C ALA A 87 -9.37 -5.32 -4.30
N GLU A 88 -9.41 -3.99 -4.31
CA GLU A 88 -8.66 -3.18 -3.34
C GLU A 88 -9.12 -3.46 -1.91
N ARG A 89 -10.44 -3.52 -1.66
CA ARG A 89 -10.98 -3.81 -0.33
C ARG A 89 -10.48 -5.16 0.19
N LYS A 90 -10.57 -6.21 -0.65
CA LYS A 90 -10.12 -7.56 -0.29
C LYS A 90 -8.60 -7.62 -0.03
N LEU A 91 -7.81 -6.86 -0.80
CA LEU A 91 -6.37 -6.73 -0.56
C LEU A 91 -6.08 -6.05 0.78
N VAL A 92 -6.75 -4.92 1.06
CA VAL A 92 -6.59 -4.19 2.33
C VAL A 92 -6.98 -5.06 3.53
N GLU A 93 -8.06 -5.84 3.43
CA GLU A 93 -8.46 -6.78 4.48
C GLU A 93 -7.39 -7.84 4.73
N LYS A 94 -6.81 -8.43 3.68
CA LYS A 94 -5.69 -9.38 3.81
C LYS A 94 -4.47 -8.74 4.47
N LEU A 95 -4.07 -7.54 4.02
CA LEU A 95 -2.92 -6.82 4.58
C LEU A 95 -3.14 -6.45 6.06
N LYS A 96 -4.37 -6.12 6.46
CA LYS A 96 -4.74 -5.94 7.87
C LYS A 96 -4.60 -7.25 8.65
N GLY A 97 -5.13 -8.36 8.13
CA GLY A 97 -5.04 -9.67 8.77
C GLY A 97 -3.59 -10.16 8.95
N LEU A 98 -2.68 -9.73 8.08
CA LEU A 98 -1.24 -10.01 8.17
C LEU A 98 -0.46 -9.01 9.03
N GLY A 99 -1.10 -7.95 9.55
CA GLY A 99 -0.46 -6.94 10.41
C GLY A 99 0.34 -5.84 9.67
N TYR A 100 0.26 -5.78 8.34
CA TYR A 100 0.96 -4.75 7.53
C TYR A 100 0.23 -3.41 7.48
N ILE A 101 -1.03 -3.37 7.90
CA ILE A 101 -1.80 -2.13 8.04
C ILE A 101 -2.13 -1.98 9.51
N LYS A 102 -1.53 -0.97 10.17
CA LYS A 102 -1.90 -0.62 11.53
C LYS A 102 -3.26 0.06 11.53
N THR A 103 -4.21 -0.51 12.26
CA THR A 103 -5.47 0.15 12.58
C THR A 103 -5.18 1.26 13.59
N ALA A 104 -5.72 2.48 13.39
CA ALA A 104 -5.50 3.63 14.27
C ALA A 104 -5.80 3.34 15.77
N ALA A 105 -6.63 2.32 16.06
CA ALA A 105 -6.89 1.85 17.42
C ALA A 105 -5.63 1.33 18.15
N ALA A 106 -4.59 0.88 17.43
CA ALA A 106 -3.34 0.41 18.05
C ALA A 106 -2.43 1.56 18.53
N GLU A 107 -2.56 2.77 17.97
CA GLU A 107 -1.78 3.95 18.36
C GLU A 107 -2.41 4.70 19.55
N ALA A 108 -3.73 4.61 19.72
CA ALA A 108 -4.41 5.18 20.90
C ALA A 108 -4.03 4.44 22.19
N ASN A 109 -3.83 3.13 22.13
CA ASN A 109 -3.56 2.30 23.32
C ASN A 109 -2.12 2.45 23.87
N THR A 110 -1.19 2.99 23.07
CA THR A 110 0.19 3.25 23.51
C THR A 110 0.40 4.66 24.07
N SER A 111 -0.51 5.59 23.78
CA SER A 111 -0.44 6.97 24.26
C SER A 111 -1.06 7.13 25.65
N THR A 112 -2.13 6.39 25.96
CA THR A 112 -2.82 6.48 27.27
C THR A 112 -2.01 5.86 28.41
N ALA A 113 -1.08 4.94 28.14
CA ALA A 113 -0.23 4.33 29.17
C ALA A 113 0.91 5.23 29.68
N ARG A 114 1.15 6.39 29.05
CA ARG A 114 2.26 7.31 29.42
C ARG A 114 1.86 8.51 30.28
N PHE A 115 0.56 8.74 30.52
CA PHE A 115 0.08 9.91 31.26
C PHE A 115 -0.60 9.57 32.60
N GLY A 116 -0.51 8.33 33.07
CA GLY A 116 -1.23 7.85 34.26
C GLY A 116 -0.35 7.46 35.43
N LEU A 117 0.68 8.23 35.78
CA LEU A 117 1.32 8.17 37.10
C LEU A 117 1.82 9.57 37.47
N HIS A 118 0.97 10.34 38.16
CA HIS A 118 1.43 11.27 39.19
C HIS A 118 0.32 11.55 40.21
#